data_AF-A0A3D3IAM0-F1
#
_entry.id   AF-A0A3D3IAM0-F1
#
_cell.length_a   1.000
_cell.length_b   1.000
_cell.length_c   1.000
_cell.angle_alpha   90.00
_cell.angle_beta   90.00
_cell.angle_gamma   90.00
#
_symmetry.space_group_name_H-M   'P 1'
#
loop_
_entity.id
_entity.type
_entity.pdbx_description
1 polymer ?
#
loop_
_entity_poly.entity_id
_entity_poly.type
_entity_poly.pdbx_seq_one_letter_code
_entity_poly.pdbx_strand_id
1 'polypeptide(L)'
;MTRIKNPLGIRGKIGNLVYKRYHYGTVVSAYPDMSSAGCSPRQKVQRNKFQKAVGRAKQILDDPDLKSYYQNLPGNGSAFNKAVALFMKETGD
;
A
#
# COMPACT_ATOMS: atom_id res chain seq x y z
N MET A 1 11.99 -14.29 -18.15
CA MET A 1 12.40 -13.68 -16.86
C MET A 1 13.75 -14.28 -16.50
N THR A 2 14.74 -13.45 -16.24
CA THR A 2 16.12 -13.95 -16.05
C THR A 2 16.56 -13.67 -14.62
N ARG A 3 17.04 -14.71 -13.94
CA ARG A 3 17.64 -14.59 -12.60
C ARG A 3 19.07 -14.09 -12.76
N ILE A 4 19.41 -13.01 -12.07
CA ILE A 4 20.75 -12.43 -12.14
C ILE A 4 21.20 -12.18 -10.70
N LYS A 5 22.47 -12.49 -10.39
CA LYS A 5 23.08 -11.98 -9.16
C LYS A 5 23.08 -10.46 -9.25
N ASN A 6 22.50 -9.78 -8.26
CA ASN A 6 22.40 -8.33 -8.21
C ASN A 6 23.37 -7.80 -7.14
N PRO A 7 24.67 -7.64 -7.47
CA PRO A 7 25.67 -7.15 -6.52
C PRO A 7 25.48 -5.67 -6.17
N LEU A 8 24.71 -4.92 -6.98
CA LEU A 8 24.51 -3.48 -6.85
C LEU A 8 23.28 -3.09 -5.98
N GLY A 9 22.52 -4.07 -5.48
CA GLY A 9 21.36 -3.81 -4.62
C GLY A 9 20.17 -3.13 -5.32
N ILE A 10 20.16 -3.09 -6.66
CA ILE A 10 19.17 -2.38 -7.49
C ILE A 10 17.75 -2.91 -7.24
N ARG A 11 16.76 -2.02 -7.13
CA ARG A 11 15.33 -2.37 -6.96
C ARG A 11 14.43 -1.45 -7.78
N GLY A 12 13.24 -1.95 -8.12
CA GLY A 12 12.21 -1.15 -8.77
C GLY A 12 12.34 -1.12 -10.29
N LYS A 13 11.77 -0.09 -10.91
CA LYS A 13 11.76 0.10 -12.37
C LYS A 13 12.95 0.95 -12.79
N ILE A 14 13.74 0.47 -13.75
CA ILE A 14 14.77 1.26 -14.45
C ILE A 14 14.54 1.09 -15.95
N GLY A 15 14.18 2.19 -16.62
CA GLY A 15 13.77 2.15 -18.02
C GLY A 15 12.59 1.20 -18.23
N ASN A 16 12.73 0.27 -19.17
CA ASN A 16 11.74 -0.76 -19.47
C ASN A 16 11.96 -2.08 -18.69
N LEU A 17 12.79 -2.08 -17.64
CA LEU A 17 13.08 -3.27 -16.84
C LEU A 17 12.61 -3.07 -15.39
N VAL A 18 12.20 -4.17 -14.76
CA VAL A 18 11.78 -4.25 -13.36
C VAL A 18 12.67 -5.26 -12.63
N TYR A 19 13.32 -4.79 -11.56
CA TYR A 19 14.19 -5.57 -10.69
C TYR A 19 13.41 -5.96 -9.44
N LYS A 20 13.07 -7.25 -9.34
CA LYS A 20 12.30 -7.82 -8.22
C LYS A 20 13.21 -8.63 -7.32
N ARG A 21 13.21 -8.32 -6.02
CA ARG A 21 13.99 -9.05 -5.02
C ARG A 21 13.12 -10.11 -4.36
N TYR A 22 13.51 -11.37 -4.52
CA TYR A 22 12.94 -12.51 -3.84
C TYR A 22 13.96 -13.07 -2.84
N HIS A 23 13.52 -13.95 -1.93
CA HIS A 23 14.41 -14.60 -0.98
C HIS A 23 15.54 -15.39 -1.67
N TYR A 24 15.27 -15.95 -2.84
CA TYR A 24 16.24 -16.72 -3.64
C TYR A 24 17.08 -15.87 -4.61
N GLY A 25 16.91 -14.54 -4.66
CA GLY A 25 17.72 -13.66 -5.49
C GLY A 25 16.93 -12.59 -6.24
N THR A 26 17.57 -11.96 -7.24
CA THR A 26 16.95 -10.92 -8.06
C THR A 26 16.51 -11.47 -9.40
N VAL A 27 15.25 -11.19 -9.75
CA VAL A 27 14.67 -11.48 -11.06
C VAL A 27 14.53 -10.18 -11.82
N VAL A 28 15.00 -10.19 -13.06
CA VAL A 28 14.83 -9.08 -14.00
C VAL A 28 13.76 -9.47 -15.02
N SER A 29 12.77 -8.60 -15.16
CA SER A 29 11.71 -8.73 -16.18
C SER A 29 11.56 -7.43 -16.96
N ALA A 30 11.03 -7.50 -18.18
CA ALA A 30 10.49 -6.32 -18.83
C ALA A 30 9.37 -5.71 -17.98
N TYR A 31 9.17 -4.40 -18.09
CA TYR A 31 7.99 -3.74 -17.55
C TYR A 31 6.76 -4.31 -18.29
N PRO A 32 5.73 -4.76 -17.57
CA PRO A 32 4.55 -5.29 -18.22
C PRO A 32 3.85 -4.19 -19.02
N ASP A 33 3.21 -4.57 -20.13
CA ASP A 33 2.29 -3.63 -20.78
C ASP A 33 1.11 -3.37 -19.85
N MET A 34 0.92 -2.09 -19.52
CA MET A 34 -0.15 -1.60 -18.64
C MET A 34 -1.21 -0.82 -19.42
N SER A 35 -1.16 -0.83 -20.76
CA SER A 35 -2.05 -0.09 -21.65
C SER A 35 -3.54 -0.39 -21.40
N SER A 36 -3.87 -1.63 -21.03
CA SER A 36 -5.22 -2.09 -20.72
C SER A 36 -5.55 -2.11 -19.22
N ALA A 37 -4.60 -1.73 -18.35
CA ALA A 37 -4.74 -1.78 -16.90
C ALA A 37 -5.53 -0.57 -16.36
N GLY A 38 -6.78 -0.42 -16.78
CA GLY A 38 -7.71 0.57 -16.24
C GLY A 38 -8.37 0.10 -14.94
N CYS A 39 -8.61 1.01 -14.00
CA CYS A 39 -9.44 0.68 -12.84
C CYS A 39 -10.92 0.59 -13.23
N SER A 40 -11.57 -0.52 -12.86
CA SER A 40 -13.02 -0.66 -12.99
C SER A 40 -13.75 0.40 -12.14
N PRO A 41 -15.03 0.72 -12.44
CA PRO A 41 -15.81 1.66 -11.62
C PRO A 41 -15.84 1.29 -10.13
N ARG A 42 -15.99 0.00 -9.81
CA ARG A 42 -15.94 -0.51 -8.43
C ARG A 42 -14.58 -0.28 -7.78
N GLN A 43 -13.49 -0.55 -8.50
CA GLN A 43 -12.14 -0.28 -8.01
C GLN A 43 -11.90 1.21 -7.76
N LYS A 44 -12.44 2.11 -8.61
CA LYS A 44 -12.34 3.56 -8.40
C LYS A 44 -13.07 3.99 -7.13
N VAL A 45 -14.29 3.48 -6.90
CA VAL A 45 -15.04 3.75 -5.67
C VAL A 45 -14.23 3.31 -4.44
N GLN A 46 -13.68 2.10 -4.49
CA GLN A 46 -12.89 1.57 -3.38
C GLN A 46 -11.62 2.38 -3.11
N ARG A 47 -10.90 2.78 -4.16
CA ARG A 47 -9.72 3.66 -4.04
C ARG A 47 -10.09 5.01 -3.42
N ASN A 48 -11.22 5.59 -3.81
CA ASN A 48 -11.69 6.85 -3.23
C ASN A 48 -12.10 6.70 -1.76
N LYS A 49 -12.78 5.62 -1.39
CA LYS A 49 -13.08 5.31 0.02
C LYS A 49 -11.79 5.20 0.84
N PHE A 50 -10.84 4.41 0.36
CA PHE A 50 -9.55 4.22 1.04
C PHE A 50 -8.76 5.52 1.14
N GLN A 51 -8.77 6.37 0.12
CA GLN A 51 -8.15 7.70 0.17
C GLN A 51 -8.73 8.56 1.29
N LYS A 52 -10.07 8.56 1.45
CA LYS A 52 -10.75 9.27 2.55
C LYS A 52 -10.36 8.67 3.91
N ALA A 53 -10.31 7.35 4.02
CA ALA A 53 -9.91 6.65 5.25
C ALA A 53 -8.47 7.03 5.67
N VAL A 54 -7.53 7.07 4.72
CA VAL A 54 -6.15 7.50 4.97
C VAL A 54 -6.10 8.96 5.41
N GLY A 55 -6.88 9.84 4.78
CA GLY A 55 -6.98 11.24 5.20
C GLY A 55 -7.47 11.39 6.64
N ARG A 56 -8.53 10.65 7.00
CA ARG A 56 -9.07 10.65 8.36
C ARG A 56 -8.07 10.10 9.38
N ALA A 57 -7.39 9.01 9.04
CA ALA A 57 -6.38 8.41 9.89
C ALA A 57 -5.20 9.35 10.15
N LYS A 58 -4.78 10.14 9.15
CA LYS A 58 -3.75 11.17 9.34
C LYS A 58 -4.20 12.25 10.33
N GLN A 59 -5.42 12.76 10.17
CA GLN A 59 -5.98 13.75 11.11
C GLN A 59 -6.03 13.23 12.55
N ILE A 60 -6.37 11.94 12.75
CA ILE A 60 -6.37 11.29 14.06
C ILE A 60 -4.96 11.21 14.66
N LEU A 61 -3.93 11.04 13.83
CA LEU A 61 -2.55 10.96 14.32
C LEU A 61 -1.97 12.34 14.69
N ASP A 62 -2.52 13.41 14.13
CA ASP A 62 -2.11 14.79 14.43
C ASP A 62 -2.57 15.21 15.84
N ASP A 63 -3.64 14.60 16.36
CA ASP A 63 -4.14 14.76 17.72
C ASP A 63 -3.51 13.70 18.66
N PRO A 64 -2.73 14.10 19.68
CA PRO A 64 -2.06 13.16 20.59
C PRO A 64 -3.02 12.28 21.39
N ASP A 65 -4.18 12.80 21.79
CA ASP A 65 -5.14 12.10 22.63
C ASP A 65 -5.89 11.05 21.81
N LEU A 66 -6.32 11.44 20.61
CA LEU A 66 -6.93 10.50 19.66
C LEU A 66 -5.91 9.43 19.25
N LYS A 67 -4.67 9.81 18.93
CA LYS A 67 -3.62 8.84 18.60
C LYS A 67 -3.42 7.81 19.72
N SER A 68 -3.35 8.25 20.98
CA SER A 68 -3.23 7.37 22.14
C SER A 68 -4.42 6.43 22.26
N TYR A 69 -5.64 6.95 22.11
CA TYR A 69 -6.87 6.15 22.09
C TYR A 69 -6.79 5.03 21.03
N TYR A 70 -6.47 5.37 19.78
CA TYR A 70 -6.37 4.38 18.70
C TYR A 70 -5.21 3.40 18.89
N GLN A 71 -4.11 3.82 19.54
CA GLN A 71 -3.00 2.92 19.87
C GLN A 71 -3.47 1.81 20.81
N ASN A 72 -4.31 2.15 21.79
CA ASN A 72 -4.80 1.26 22.85
C ASN A 72 -6.00 0.40 22.43
N LEU A 73 -6.65 0.70 21.29
CA LEU A 73 -7.72 -0.14 20.77
C LEU A 73 -7.26 -1.59 20.55
N PRO A 74 -8.11 -2.59 20.79
CA PRO A 74 -7.77 -3.98 20.51
C PRO A 74 -7.51 -4.22 19.02
N GLY A 75 -6.59 -5.13 18.71
CA GLY A 75 -6.24 -5.52 17.35
C GLY A 75 -4.80 -5.19 16.95
N ASN A 76 -4.38 -5.78 15.83
CA ASN A 76 -3.01 -5.68 15.34
C ASN A 76 -2.78 -4.41 14.50
N GLY A 77 -1.58 -3.85 14.60
CA GLY A 77 -1.14 -2.71 13.79
C GLY A 77 -1.05 -1.39 14.58
N SER A 78 -0.59 -0.35 13.90
CA SER A 78 -0.45 0.99 14.46
C SER A 78 -1.81 1.70 14.60
N ALA A 79 -1.86 2.79 15.36
CA ALA A 79 -3.03 3.67 15.43
C ALA A 79 -3.57 4.06 14.04
N PHE A 80 -2.67 4.28 13.06
CA PHE A 80 -3.04 4.50 11.66
C PHE A 80 -3.87 3.36 11.07
N ASN A 81 -3.36 2.13 11.17
CA ASN A 81 -4.02 0.95 10.60
C ASN A 81 -5.39 0.73 11.23
N LYS A 82 -5.50 0.94 12.54
CA LYS A 82 -6.74 0.81 13.29
C LYS A 82 -7.76 1.88 12.89
N ALA A 83 -7.33 3.13 12.75
CA ALA A 83 -8.17 4.23 12.28
C ALA A 83 -8.68 4.02 10.85
N VAL A 84 -7.81 3.57 9.93
CA VAL A 84 -8.21 3.21 8.57
C VAL A 84 -9.24 2.08 8.60
N ALA A 85 -8.98 1.00 9.34
CA ALA A 85 -9.88 -0.15 9.41
C ALA A 85 -11.27 0.22 9.95
N LEU A 86 -11.32 1.08 10.97
CA LEU A 86 -12.58 1.54 11.56
C LEU A 86 -13.38 2.38 10.55
N PHE A 87 -12.74 3.33 9.87
CA PHE A 87 -13.40 4.14 8.85
C PHE A 87 -13.89 3.32 7.66
N MET A 88 -13.10 2.34 7.21
CA MET A 88 -13.53 1.45 6.12
C MET A 88 -14.78 0.64 6.54
N LYS A 89 -14.82 0.10 7.76
CA LYS A 89 -16.00 -0.59 8.30
C LYS A 89 -17.23 0.31 8.40
N GLU A 90 -17.07 1.54 8.90
CA GLU A 90 -18.17 2.51 9.00
C GLU A 90 -18.76 2.87 7.63
N THR A 91 -17.93 2.89 6.58
CA THR A 91 -18.35 3.19 5.21
C THR A 91 -18.80 1.97 4.39
N GLY A 92 -19.08 0.84 5.07
CA GLY A 92 -19.73 -0.34 4.50
C GLY A 92 -18.86 -1.15 3.56
N ASP A 93 -17.65 -1.50 4.01
CA ASP A 93 -16.82 -2.57 3.42
C ASP A 93 -17.11 -3.95 4.02
#